data_AF-A0AAJ2GDU6-F1
#
_entry.id   AF-A0AAJ2GDU6-F1
#
_cell.length_a   1.000
_cell.length_b   1.000
_cell.length_c   1.000
_cell.angle_alpha   90.00
_cell.angle_beta   90.00
_cell.angle_gamma   90.00
#
_symmetry.space_group_name_H-M   'P 1'
#
loop_
_entity.id
_entity.type
_entity.pdbx_description
1 polymer ?
#
loop_
_entity_poly.entity_id
_entity_poly.type
_entity_poly.pdbx_seq_one_letter_code
_entity_poly.pdbx_strand_id
1 'polypeptide(L)'
;MVGLAGAAIGGFGSFMTSWLTVRAQLSQKIRSEARSRRELVYTDFIKEATRLFGDALGHEREDVSDLVTLYALVAKMRLIAPSDVIERAEYVVDSIVSAYLGPNRTLHQLREFAKEGGMDPLRQFSEACRTELNRFGDA
;
A
#
# COMPACT_ATOMS: atom_id res chain seq x y z
N MET A 1 -28.25 54.57 -20.58
CA MET A 1 -28.48 54.07 -19.20
C MET A 1 -29.54 52.99 -19.26
N VAL A 2 -29.15 51.71 -19.29
CA VAL A 2 -30.07 50.59 -19.05
C VAL A 2 -29.99 50.29 -17.56
N GLY A 3 -31.13 50.39 -16.90
CA GLY A 3 -31.29 50.25 -15.46
C GLY A 3 -31.00 48.82 -14.96
N LEU A 4 -30.47 48.75 -13.76
CA LEU A 4 -30.31 47.53 -12.98
C LEU A 4 -31.70 46.97 -12.63
N ALA A 5 -32.20 46.05 -13.43
CA ALA A 5 -33.37 45.24 -13.08
C ALA A 5 -33.13 43.81 -13.57
N GLY A 6 -32.43 43.00 -12.77
CA GLY A 6 -32.18 41.61 -13.16
C GLY A 6 -31.23 40.80 -12.28
N ALA A 7 -31.13 41.04 -10.97
CA ALA A 7 -30.32 40.19 -10.10
C ALA A 7 -30.87 40.14 -8.67
N ALA A 8 -31.99 39.44 -8.46
CA ALA A 8 -32.51 39.25 -7.11
C ALA A 8 -33.28 37.93 -6.92
N ILE A 9 -32.91 36.84 -7.61
CA ILE A 9 -33.33 35.46 -7.23
C ILE A 9 -32.20 34.49 -7.61
N GLY A 10 -31.12 34.44 -6.83
CA GLY A 10 -29.99 33.53 -7.11
C GLY A 10 -29.00 33.29 -5.96
N GLY A 11 -29.26 33.83 -4.76
CA GLY A 11 -28.32 33.74 -3.64
C GLY A 11 -28.31 32.39 -2.91
N PHE A 12 -29.46 31.73 -2.75
CA PHE A 12 -29.55 30.51 -1.95
C PHE A 12 -28.97 29.26 -2.64
N GLY A 13 -29.00 29.20 -3.98
CA GLY A 13 -28.37 28.12 -4.74
C GLY A 13 -26.85 28.11 -4.62
N SER A 14 -26.21 29.27 -4.73
CA SER A 14 -24.73 29.40 -4.75
C SER A 14 -24.05 29.08 -3.42
N PHE A 15 -24.67 29.39 -2.28
CA PHE A 15 -24.14 28.97 -0.98
C PHE A 15 -24.24 27.44 -0.78
N MET A 16 -25.30 26.81 -1.30
CA MET A 16 -25.46 25.35 -1.25
C MET A 16 -24.45 24.64 -2.17
N THR A 17 -24.26 25.11 -3.41
CA THR A 17 -23.24 24.53 -4.31
C THR A 17 -21.82 24.79 -3.84
N SER A 18 -21.52 25.97 -3.28
CA SER A 18 -20.19 26.25 -2.72
C SER A 18 -19.87 25.34 -1.53
N TRP A 19 -20.79 25.12 -0.59
CA TRP A 19 -20.57 24.20 0.53
C TRP A 19 -20.45 22.73 0.08
N LEU A 20 -21.29 22.30 -0.87
CA LEU A 20 -21.17 20.96 -1.48
C LEU A 20 -19.84 20.78 -2.21
N THR A 21 -19.38 21.80 -2.93
CA THR A 21 -18.10 21.78 -3.67
C THR A 21 -16.91 21.78 -2.72
N VAL A 22 -16.91 22.66 -1.71
CA VAL A 22 -15.85 22.71 -0.68
C VAL A 22 -15.78 21.39 0.09
N ARG A 23 -16.93 20.80 0.44
CA ARG A 23 -16.99 19.49 1.13
C ARG A 23 -16.49 18.36 0.25
N ALA A 24 -16.84 18.35 -1.04
CA ALA A 24 -16.34 17.37 -2.01
C ALA A 24 -14.82 17.49 -2.18
N GLN A 25 -14.30 18.71 -2.35
CA GLN A 25 -12.87 18.98 -2.50
C GLN A 25 -12.06 18.63 -1.24
N LEU A 26 -12.57 18.94 -0.05
CA LEU A 26 -11.93 18.55 1.22
C LEU A 26 -11.92 17.03 1.38
N SER A 27 -13.03 16.36 1.07
CA SER A 27 -13.10 14.89 1.13
C SER A 27 -12.14 14.23 0.14
N GLN A 28 -12.01 14.79 -1.08
CA GLN A 28 -11.03 14.33 -2.06
C GLN A 28 -9.58 14.54 -1.60
N LYS A 29 -9.25 15.69 -1.00
CA LYS A 29 -7.91 15.96 -0.46
C LYS A 29 -7.55 15.00 0.67
N ILE A 30 -8.45 14.78 1.63
CA ILE A 30 -8.23 13.84 2.73
C ILE A 30 -8.01 12.41 2.21
N ARG A 31 -8.81 11.99 1.20
CA ARG A 31 -8.65 10.68 0.55
C ARG A 31 -7.33 10.55 -0.20
N SER A 32 -6.93 11.59 -0.94
CA SER A 32 -5.65 11.65 -1.65
C SER A 32 -4.48 11.54 -0.70
N GLU A 33 -4.49 12.28 0.41
CA GLU A 33 -3.42 12.24 1.40
C GLU A 33 -3.35 10.88 2.10
N ALA A 34 -4.50 10.31 2.47
CA ALA A 34 -4.58 8.96 3.03
C ALA A 34 -4.04 7.90 2.05
N ARG A 35 -4.38 8.01 0.76
CA ARG A 35 -3.88 7.14 -0.30
C ARG A 35 -2.36 7.24 -0.44
N SER A 36 -1.80 8.44 -0.55
CA SER A 36 -0.36 8.65 -0.70
C SER A 36 0.43 8.14 0.50
N ARG A 37 -0.10 8.29 1.73
CA ARG A 37 0.52 7.77 2.94
C ARG A 37 0.57 6.24 2.95
N ARG A 38 -0.49 5.56 2.50
CA ARG A 38 -0.54 4.09 2.38
C ARG A 38 0.41 3.60 1.29
N GLU A 39 0.37 4.22 0.11
CA GLU A 39 1.21 3.89 -1.04
C GLU A 39 2.71 3.95 -0.71
N LEU A 40 3.13 4.96 0.07
CA LEU A 40 4.52 5.09 0.52
C LEU A 40 4.94 3.88 1.38
N VAL A 41 4.16 3.54 2.41
CA VAL A 41 4.49 2.42 3.31
C VAL A 41 4.49 1.09 2.57
N TYR A 42 3.57 0.88 1.62
CA TYR A 42 3.55 -0.34 0.80
C TYR A 42 4.77 -0.44 -0.11
N THR A 43 5.17 0.66 -0.74
CA THR A 43 6.34 0.68 -1.64
C THR A 43 7.63 0.41 -0.85
N ASP A 44 7.78 1.04 0.32
CA ASP A 44 8.92 0.81 1.21
C ASP A 44 8.98 -0.66 1.65
N PHE A 45 7.85 -1.25 2.00
CA PHE A 45 7.78 -2.67 2.37
C PHE A 45 8.13 -3.60 1.21
N ILE A 46 7.60 -3.36 0.00
CA ILE A 46 7.92 -4.18 -1.18
C ILE A 46 9.42 -4.14 -1.45
N LYS A 47 10.03 -2.95 -1.39
CA LYS A 47 11.45 -2.78 -1.63
C LYS A 47 12.28 -3.57 -0.63
N GLU A 48 11.96 -3.43 0.66
CA GLU A 48 12.71 -4.11 1.73
C GLU A 48 12.48 -5.62 1.72
N ALA A 49 11.24 -6.06 1.55
CA ALA A 49 10.88 -7.47 1.45
C ALA A 49 11.54 -8.15 0.25
N THR A 50 11.57 -7.50 -0.92
CA THR A 50 12.22 -8.05 -2.12
C THR A 50 13.73 -8.19 -1.92
N ARG A 51 14.36 -7.20 -1.26
CA ARG A 51 15.79 -7.25 -0.91
C ARG A 51 16.08 -8.45 -0.01
N LEU A 52 15.32 -8.61 1.07
CA LEU A 52 15.53 -9.68 2.04
C LEU A 52 15.16 -11.05 1.48
N PHE A 53 14.11 -11.15 0.68
CA PHE A 53 13.74 -12.42 0.06
C PHE A 53 14.82 -12.88 -0.93
N GLY A 54 15.35 -11.99 -1.77
CA GLY A 54 16.44 -12.31 -2.68
C GLY A 54 17.73 -12.72 -1.96
N ASP A 55 18.03 -12.05 -0.85
CA ASP A 55 19.17 -12.37 0.01
C ASP A 55 19.02 -13.75 0.67
N ALA A 56 17.85 -14.02 1.28
CA ALA A 56 17.51 -15.27 1.96
C ALA A 56 17.56 -16.50 1.05
N LEU A 57 17.34 -16.32 -0.25
CA LEU A 57 17.38 -17.41 -1.21
C LEU A 57 18.81 -17.86 -1.53
N GLY A 58 19.83 -17.03 -1.31
CA GLY A 58 21.22 -17.33 -1.65
C GLY A 58 22.17 -17.42 -0.46
N HIS A 59 21.78 -16.90 0.71
CA HIS A 59 22.64 -16.80 1.87
C HIS A 59 21.89 -17.10 3.17
N GLU A 60 22.57 -17.80 4.07
CA GLU A 60 22.19 -17.87 5.48
C GLU A 60 22.62 -16.58 6.18
N ARG A 61 21.78 -16.07 7.09
CA ARG A 61 22.06 -14.84 7.83
C ARG A 61 21.74 -14.99 9.31
N GLU A 62 22.68 -14.55 10.14
CA GLU A 62 22.51 -14.49 11.60
C GLU A 62 22.04 -13.11 12.10
N ASP A 63 22.17 -12.05 11.28
CA ASP A 63 21.78 -10.70 11.67
C ASP A 63 20.29 -10.41 11.40
N VAL A 64 19.55 -10.16 12.47
CA VAL A 64 18.11 -9.86 12.48
C VAL A 64 17.78 -8.38 12.25
N SER A 65 18.77 -7.49 12.17
CA SER A 65 18.54 -6.03 12.11
C SER A 65 17.70 -5.59 10.90
N ASP A 66 17.85 -6.25 9.75
CA ASP A 66 17.02 -6.01 8.57
C ASP A 66 15.58 -6.52 8.75
N LEU A 67 15.38 -7.64 9.45
CA LEU A 67 14.04 -8.15 9.80
C LEU A 67 13.30 -7.20 10.73
N VAL A 68 14.01 -6.49 11.62
CA VAL A 68 13.43 -5.43 12.47
C VAL A 68 12.89 -4.28 11.61
N THR A 69 13.62 -3.86 10.58
CA THR A 69 13.17 -2.82 9.65
C THR A 69 11.90 -3.26 8.91
N LEU A 70 11.87 -4.51 8.43
CA LEU A 70 10.69 -5.09 7.79
C LEU A 70 9.49 -5.14 8.75
N TYR A 71 9.70 -5.57 9.99
CA TYR A 71 8.66 -5.61 11.02
C TYR A 71 8.13 -4.21 11.38
N ALA A 72 9.01 -3.21 11.40
CA ALA A 72 8.61 -1.82 11.64
C ALA A 72 7.69 -1.29 10.54
N LEU A 73 7.89 -1.71 9.28
CA LEU A 73 6.99 -1.36 8.18
C LEU A 73 5.61 -2.02 8.34
N VAL A 74 5.54 -3.28 8.78
CA VAL A 74 4.26 -3.93 9.15
C VAL A 74 3.56 -3.18 10.29
N ALA A 75 4.30 -2.79 11.33
CA ALA A 75 3.74 -2.01 12.43
C ALA A 75 3.19 -0.65 11.95
N LYS A 76 3.86 0.03 11.01
CA LYS A 76 3.34 1.24 10.37
C LYS A 76 2.06 0.96 9.58
N MET A 77 1.99 -0.15 8.84
CA MET A 77 0.76 -0.55 8.14
C MET A 77 -0.40 -0.78 9.11
N ARG A 78 -0.17 -1.42 10.26
CA ARG A 78 -1.22 -1.64 11.28
C ARG A 78 -1.90 -0.34 11.76
N LEU A 79 -1.24 0.81 11.63
CA LEU A 79 -1.82 2.11 11.98
C LEU A 79 -2.76 2.67 10.91
N ILE A 80 -2.59 2.27 9.65
CA ILE A 80 -3.21 2.95 8.52
C ILE A 80 -3.89 2.05 7.49
N ALA A 81 -3.53 0.77 7.37
CA ALA A 81 -3.96 -0.15 6.33
C ALA A 81 -5.08 -1.10 6.82
N PRO A 82 -5.90 -1.68 5.94
CA PRO A 82 -6.88 -2.69 6.32
C PRO A 82 -6.22 -4.03 6.69
N SER A 83 -6.96 -4.86 7.43
CA SER A 83 -6.50 -6.17 7.92
C SER A 83 -5.97 -7.09 6.83
N ASP A 84 -6.65 -7.20 5.67
CA ASP A 84 -6.20 -8.05 4.56
C ASP A 84 -4.78 -7.69 4.08
N VAL A 85 -4.45 -6.39 3.97
CA VAL A 85 -3.09 -5.96 3.58
C VAL A 85 -2.06 -6.34 4.66
N ILE A 86 -2.45 -6.23 5.94
CA ILE A 86 -1.58 -6.58 7.08
C ILE A 86 -1.32 -8.09 7.11
N GLU A 87 -2.35 -8.91 6.92
CA GLU A 87 -2.24 -10.37 6.88
C GLU A 87 -1.31 -10.84 5.76
N ARG A 88 -1.41 -10.23 4.57
CA ARG A 88 -0.48 -10.54 3.47
C ARG A 88 0.94 -10.06 3.75
N ALA A 89 1.12 -8.94 4.44
CA ALA A 89 2.45 -8.47 4.84
C ALA A 89 3.11 -9.42 5.84
N GLU A 90 2.35 -9.91 6.83
CA GLU A 90 2.81 -10.91 7.80
C GLU A 90 3.20 -12.23 7.12
N TYR A 91 2.40 -12.67 6.14
CA TYR A 91 2.73 -13.85 5.34
C TYR A 91 4.03 -13.68 4.53
N VAL A 92 4.31 -12.49 4.00
CA VAL A 92 5.59 -12.18 3.34
C VAL A 92 6.75 -12.28 4.33
N VAL A 93 6.60 -11.74 5.54
CA VAL A 93 7.64 -11.81 6.59
C VAL A 93 7.94 -13.27 6.95
N ASP A 94 6.91 -14.08 7.18
CA ASP A 94 7.05 -15.51 7.49
C ASP A 94 7.73 -16.28 6.35
N SER A 95 7.42 -15.93 5.10
CA SER A 95 8.06 -16.51 3.91
C SER A 95 9.55 -16.17 3.82
N ILE A 96 9.94 -14.93 4.17
CA ILE A 96 11.34 -14.50 4.21
C ILE A 96 12.10 -15.23 5.33
N VAL A 97 11.52 -15.32 6.52
CA VAL A 97 12.12 -16.06 7.64
C VAL A 97 12.29 -17.54 7.27
N SER A 98 11.25 -18.15 6.69
CA SER A 98 11.31 -19.54 6.22
C SER A 98 12.37 -19.75 5.13
N ALA A 99 12.60 -18.76 4.26
CA ALA A 99 13.66 -18.82 3.26
C ALA A 99 15.06 -18.82 3.90
N TYR A 100 15.30 -17.97 4.90
CA TYR A 100 16.58 -17.92 5.63
C TYR A 100 16.87 -19.20 6.44
N LEU A 101 15.82 -19.88 6.92
CA LEU A 101 15.94 -21.16 7.64
C LEU A 101 16.05 -22.37 6.69
N GLY A 102 15.79 -22.16 5.40
CA GLY A 102 15.86 -23.19 4.37
C GLY A 102 17.27 -23.34 3.80
N PRO A 103 17.52 -24.38 2.98
CA PRO A 103 18.79 -24.54 2.29
C PRO A 103 18.98 -23.44 1.23
N ASN A 104 20.20 -22.91 1.12
CA ASN A 104 20.59 -21.97 0.08
C ASN A 104 20.26 -22.52 -1.32
N ARG A 105 19.62 -21.69 -2.15
CA ARG A 105 19.20 -22.04 -3.51
C ARG A 105 20.12 -21.42 -4.54
N THR A 106 20.47 -22.21 -5.54
CA THR A 106 21.12 -21.72 -6.77
C THR A 106 20.13 -20.99 -7.68
N LEU A 107 20.61 -20.18 -8.63
CA LEU A 107 19.76 -19.50 -9.62
C LEU A 107 18.82 -20.45 -10.38
N HIS A 108 19.26 -21.67 -10.67
CA HIS A 108 18.43 -22.68 -11.34
C HIS A 108 17.29 -23.15 -10.44
N GLN A 109 17.57 -23.40 -9.15
CA GLN A 109 16.56 -23.78 -8.16
C GLN A 109 15.60 -22.64 -7.84
N LEU A 110 16.06 -21.37 -7.95
CA LEU A 110 15.20 -20.20 -7.80
C LEU A 110 14.15 -20.12 -8.91
N ARG A 111 14.50 -20.43 -10.16
CA ARG A 111 13.54 -20.45 -11.27
C ARG A 111 12.45 -21.51 -11.06
N GLU A 112 12.84 -22.70 -10.61
CA GLU A 112 11.87 -23.78 -10.31
C GLU A 112 11.01 -23.41 -9.09
N PHE A 113 11.61 -22.87 -8.03
CA PHE A 113 10.88 -22.35 -6.88
C PHE A 113 9.86 -21.27 -7.27
N ALA A 114 10.23 -20.35 -8.15
CA ALA A 114 9.30 -19.33 -8.66
C ALA A 114 8.14 -19.94 -9.47
N LYS A 115 8.39 -20.97 -10.30
CA LYS A 115 7.35 -21.70 -11.03
C LYS A 115 6.39 -22.45 -10.11
N GLU A 116 6.91 -22.99 -9.01
CA GLU A 116 6.14 -23.69 -7.98
C GLU A 116 5.33 -22.75 -7.08
N GLY A 117 5.44 -21.42 -7.28
CA GLY A 117 4.70 -20.42 -6.50
C GLY A 117 5.48 -19.87 -5.29
N GLY A 118 6.78 -20.13 -5.18
CA GLY A 118 7.62 -19.60 -4.11
C GLY A 118 7.72 -18.07 -4.06
N MET A 119 7.41 -17.38 -5.16
CA MET A 119 7.33 -15.91 -5.23
C MET A 119 5.93 -15.35 -4.95
N ASP A 120 4.95 -16.22 -4.69
CA ASP A 120 3.55 -15.84 -4.50
C ASP A 120 3.26 -14.92 -3.28
N PRO A 121 4.04 -14.92 -2.18
CA PRO A 121 3.78 -14.02 -1.04
C PRO A 121 3.77 -12.54 -1.43
N LEU A 122 4.78 -12.08 -2.18
CA LEU A 122 4.88 -10.68 -2.63
C LEU A 122 3.77 -10.33 -3.63
N ARG A 123 3.36 -11.30 -4.46
CA ARG A 123 2.26 -11.13 -5.39
C ARG A 123 0.95 -10.88 -4.64
N GLN A 124 0.59 -11.77 -3.71
CA GLN A 124 -0.64 -11.64 -2.92
C GLN A 124 -0.68 -10.32 -2.15
N PHE A 125 0.44 -9.90 -1.54
CA PHE A 125 0.55 -8.60 -0.88
C PHE A 125 0.28 -7.44 -1.84
N SER A 126 0.91 -7.45 -3.03
CA SER A 126 0.73 -6.38 -4.02
C SER A 126 -0.70 -6.30 -4.58
N GLU A 127 -1.38 -7.44 -4.71
CA GLU A 127 -2.78 -7.52 -5.14
C GLU A 127 -3.74 -6.98 -4.07
N ALA A 128 -3.50 -7.29 -2.80
CA ALA A 128 -4.24 -6.71 -1.68
C ALA A 128 -4.06 -5.18 -1.61
N CYS A 129 -2.81 -4.70 -1.75
CA CYS A 129 -2.52 -3.26 -1.81
C CYS A 129 -3.24 -2.57 -2.98
N ARG A 130 -3.24 -3.18 -4.17
CA ARG A 130 -3.94 -2.64 -5.35
C ARG A 130 -5.44 -2.55 -5.12
N THR A 131 -6.03 -3.62 -4.58
CA THR A 131 -7.46 -3.68 -4.24
C THR A 131 -7.83 -2.58 -3.26
N GLU A 132 -6.99 -2.35 -2.27
CA GLU A 132 -7.14 -1.32 -1.27
C GLU A 132 -7.03 0.10 -1.86
N LEU A 133 -5.99 0.37 -2.65
CA LEU A 133 -5.76 1.67 -3.26
C LEU A 133 -6.84 2.06 -4.28
N ASN A 134 -7.43 1.08 -4.97
CA ASN A 134 -8.53 1.32 -5.92
C ASN A 134 -9.80 1.82 -5.23
N ARG A 135 -10.06 1.45 -3.97
CA ARG A 135 -11.22 1.93 -3.20
C ARG A 135 -11.21 3.45 -2.98
N PHE A 136 -10.06 4.10 -3.14
CA PHE A 136 -9.96 5.56 -3.10
C PHE A 136 -10.28 6.25 -4.43
N GLY A 137 -10.27 5.52 -5.54
CA GLY A 137 -10.56 6.02 -6.89
C GLY A 137 -12.01 5.89 -7.32
N ASP A 138 -12.78 4.97 -6.73
CA ASP A 138 -14.15 4.61 -7.15
C ASP A 138 -15.27 5.45 -6.49
N ALA A 139 -15.03 6.73 -6.15
CA ALA A 139 -15.97 7.55 -5.38
C ALA A 139 -16.20 8.96 -5.92
#